data_AF-A0A6A5VAB1-F1
#
_entry.id   AF-A0A6A5VAB1-F1
#
_cell.length_a   1.000
_cell.length_b   1.000
_cell.length_c   1.000
_cell.angle_alpha   90.00
_cell.angle_beta   90.00
_cell.angle_gamma   90.00
#
_symmetry.space_group_name_H-M   'P 1'
#
loop_
_entity.id
_entity.type
_entity.pdbx_description
1 polymer ?
#
loop_
_entity_poly.entity_id
_entity_poly.type
_entity_poly.pdbx_seq_one_letter_code
_entity_poly.pdbx_strand_id
1 'polypeptide(L)'
;RFLSHTIRTQVLNPAFLPMFLRTLRATLFPHNGLAPGRQPPSDEEAKAIKRCCAATLLGLLPTTVASAYFANRSQADRLRQVEGLLDCLDDAYLNKHLIFAIVELIMLRLVPELGERGVQALLEERLG
;
A
#
# COMPACT_ATOMS: atom_id res chain seq x y z
N ARG A 1 -0.86 17.11 -8.41
CA ARG A 1 0.21 18.05 -7.97
C ARG A 1 0.04 18.51 -6.51
N PHE A 2 -1.15 18.95 -6.08
CA PHE A 2 -1.41 19.39 -4.70
C PHE A 2 -1.02 18.36 -3.62
N LEU A 3 -1.51 17.11 -3.72
CA LEU A 3 -1.22 16.05 -2.75
C LEU A 3 0.29 15.78 -2.59
N SER A 4 1.02 15.71 -3.71
CA SER A 4 2.48 15.54 -3.69
C SER A 4 3.21 16.71 -3.05
N HIS A 5 2.75 17.94 -3.28
CA HIS A 5 3.34 19.13 -2.67
C HIS A 5 3.09 19.14 -1.16
N THR A 6 1.86 18.84 -0.72
CA THR A 6 1.50 18.78 0.71
C THR A 6 2.28 17.69 1.43
N ILE A 7 2.41 16.49 0.86
CA ILE A 7 3.25 15.42 1.44
C ILE A 7 4.69 15.90 1.59
N ARG A 8 5.26 16.52 0.55
CA ARG A 8 6.66 16.93 0.58
C ARG A 8 6.94 18.07 1.55
N THR A 9 6.00 19.00 1.74
CA THR A 9 6.17 20.18 2.60
C THR A 9 5.77 19.96 4.05
N GLN A 10 4.80 19.09 4.31
CA GLN A 10 4.24 18.88 5.64
C GLN A 10 4.66 17.54 6.26
N VAL A 11 4.67 16.46 5.47
CA VAL A 11 4.95 15.10 5.98
C VAL A 11 6.44 14.76 5.88
N LEU A 12 7.06 15.08 4.76
CA LEU A 12 8.50 14.81 4.51
C LEU A 12 9.39 16.02 4.85
N ASN A 13 8.91 16.92 5.70
CA ASN A 13 9.71 18.05 6.17
C ASN A 13 10.88 17.52 7.03
N PRO A 14 12.15 17.78 6.67
CA PRO A 14 13.31 17.23 7.37
C PRO A 14 13.39 17.66 8.84
N ALA A 15 12.78 18.80 9.22
CA ALA A 15 12.74 19.26 10.60
C ALA A 15 11.86 18.39 11.51
N PHE A 16 10.81 17.78 10.96
CA PHE A 16 9.82 17.00 11.73
C PHE A 16 9.87 15.50 11.44
N LEU A 17 10.44 15.10 10.30
CA LEU A 17 10.48 13.72 9.84
C LEU A 17 11.12 12.76 10.86
N PRO A 18 12.28 13.07 11.50
CA PRO A 18 12.86 12.15 12.50
C PRO A 18 11.96 11.97 13.74
N MET A 19 11.34 13.06 14.21
CA MET A 19 10.41 13.01 15.34
C MET A 19 9.18 12.18 14.97
N PHE A 20 8.61 12.41 13.79
CA PHE A 20 7.45 11.69 13.29
C PHE A 20 7.72 10.19 13.15
N LEU A 21 8.83 9.80 12.52
CA LEU A 21 9.24 8.40 12.39
C LEU A 21 9.46 7.74 13.77
N ARG A 22 10.06 8.47 14.72
CA ARG A 22 10.26 7.97 16.08
C ARG A 22 8.94 7.73 16.81
N THR A 23 7.99 8.66 16.68
CA THR A 23 6.65 8.53 17.25
C THR A 23 5.91 7.36 16.63
N LEU A 24 5.86 7.28 15.29
CA LEU A 24 5.23 6.17 14.58
C LEU A 24 5.80 4.82 15.01
N ARG A 25 7.13 4.71 15.09
CA ARG A 25 7.79 3.49 15.57
C ARG A 25 7.36 3.15 16.99
N ALA A 26 7.39 4.12 17.91
CA ALA A 26 7.01 3.89 19.30
C ALA A 26 5.54 3.50 19.47
N THR A 27 4.64 4.03 18.62
CA THR A 27 3.20 3.75 18.68
C THR A 27 2.83 2.43 18.01
N LEU A 28 3.45 2.11 16.86
CA LEU A 28 3.12 0.92 16.08
C LEU A 28 3.93 -0.31 16.53
N PHE A 29 5.15 -0.10 17.04
CA PHE A 29 6.07 -1.16 17.47
C PHE A 29 6.63 -0.84 18.87
N PRO A 30 5.81 -0.97 19.94
CA PRO A 30 6.28 -0.80 21.31
C PRO A 30 7.52 -1.67 21.57
N HIS A 31 8.59 -1.09 22.12
CA HIS A 31 9.88 -1.76 22.34
C HIS A 31 10.51 -2.41 21.08
N ASN A 32 10.16 -1.94 19.88
CA ASN A 32 10.53 -2.56 18.60
C ASN A 32 10.07 -4.03 18.48
N GLY A 33 9.06 -4.44 19.27
CA GLY A 33 8.45 -5.76 19.15
C GLY A 33 7.67 -5.88 17.86
N LEU A 34 7.84 -6.99 17.16
CA LEU A 34 6.93 -7.35 16.07
C LEU A 34 5.56 -7.70 16.65
N ALA A 35 4.50 -7.34 15.94
CA ALA A 35 3.17 -7.83 16.25
C ALA A 35 3.16 -9.37 16.26
N PRO A 36 2.29 -10.01 17.06
CA PRO A 36 2.11 -11.45 16.97
C PRO A 36 1.84 -11.87 15.53
N GLY A 37 2.29 -13.08 15.16
CA GLY A 37 2.08 -13.62 13.83
C GLY A 37 0.60 -13.53 13.44
N ARG A 38 0.33 -13.04 12.23
CA ARG A 38 -1.04 -12.94 11.74
C ARG A 38 -1.67 -14.33 11.72
N GLN A 39 -2.82 -14.48 12.36
CA GLN A 39 -3.63 -15.67 12.21
C GLN A 39 -4.33 -15.59 10.84
N PRO A 40 -4.12 -16.57 9.94
CA PRO A 40 -4.83 -16.58 8.67
C PRO A 40 -6.32 -16.81 8.95
N PRO A 41 -7.22 -16.08 8.25
CA PRO A 41 -8.65 -16.35 8.33
C PRO A 41 -8.95 -17.76 7.81
N SER A 42 -10.04 -18.35 8.26
CA SER A 42 -10.59 -19.55 7.64
C SER A 42 -11.02 -19.28 6.19
N ASP A 43 -11.15 -20.34 5.38
CA ASP A 43 -11.54 -20.19 3.97
C ASP A 43 -12.89 -19.48 3.79
N GLU A 44 -13.85 -19.74 4.68
CA GLU A 44 -15.16 -19.08 4.65
C GLU A 44 -15.08 -17.62 5.08
N GLU A 45 -14.26 -17.31 6.09
CA GLU A 45 -14.00 -15.92 6.49
C GLU A 45 -13.26 -15.15 5.39
N ALA A 46 -12.29 -15.77 4.72
CA ALA A 46 -11.55 -15.16 3.61
C ALA A 46 -12.49 -14.80 2.46
N LYS A 47 -13.39 -15.71 2.07
CA LYS A 47 -14.44 -15.44 1.06
C LYS A 47 -15.36 -14.30 1.51
N ALA A 48 -15.79 -14.28 2.77
CA ALA A 48 -16.65 -13.23 3.30
C ALA A 48 -15.95 -11.86 3.29
N ILE A 49 -14.69 -11.80 3.71
CA ILE A 49 -13.85 -10.59 3.67
C ILE A 49 -13.70 -10.11 2.23
N LYS A 50 -13.42 -11.01 1.29
CA LYS A 50 -13.27 -10.69 -0.13
C LYS A 50 -14.54 -10.11 -0.73
N ARG A 51 -15.69 -10.74 -0.47
CA ARG A 51 -17.01 -10.26 -0.91
C ARG A 51 -17.35 -8.90 -0.32
N CYS A 52 -17.07 -8.71 0.98
CA CYS A 52 -17.26 -7.43 1.66
C CYS A 52 -16.38 -6.32 1.05
N CYS A 53 -15.10 -6.62 0.80
CA CYS A 53 -14.17 -5.72 0.14
C CYS A 53 -14.66 -5.35 -1.26
N ALA A 54 -15.07 -6.35 -2.06
CA ALA A 54 -15.59 -6.14 -3.40
C ALA A 54 -16.83 -5.25 -3.41
N ALA A 55 -17.78 -5.47 -2.49
CA ALA A 55 -18.97 -4.64 -2.35
C ALA A 55 -18.62 -3.20 -1.96
N THR A 56 -17.67 -3.04 -1.05
CA THR A 56 -17.20 -1.72 -0.60
C THR A 56 -16.54 -0.95 -1.75
N LEU A 57 -15.61 -1.58 -2.47
CA LEU A 57 -14.91 -0.98 -3.61
C LEU A 57 -15.89 -0.61 -4.73
N LEU A 58 -16.84 -1.49 -5.05
CA LEU A 58 -17.87 -1.21 -6.04
C LEU A 58 -18.77 -0.03 -5.60
N GLY A 59 -19.06 0.07 -4.30
CA GLY A 59 -19.85 1.16 -3.72
C GLY A 59 -19.18 2.53 -3.75
N LEU A 60 -17.85 2.60 -3.92
CA LEU A 60 -17.13 3.85 -4.11
C LEU A 60 -17.32 4.44 -5.52
N LEU A 61 -17.76 3.62 -6.48
CA LEU A 61 -17.92 4.03 -7.88
C LEU A 61 -19.35 4.53 -8.13
N PRO A 62 -19.55 5.69 -8.77
CA PRO A 62 -20.85 6.07 -9.31
C PRO A 62 -21.37 4.98 -10.25
N THR A 63 -22.68 4.74 -10.25
CA THR A 63 -23.32 3.64 -11.02
C THR A 63 -23.00 3.70 -12.52
N THR A 64 -22.90 4.90 -13.10
CA THR A 64 -22.52 5.10 -14.49
C THR A 64 -21.08 4.64 -14.77
N VAL A 65 -20.15 4.98 -13.88
CA VAL A 65 -18.73 4.60 -13.99
C VAL A 65 -18.61 3.08 -13.87
N ALA A 66 -19.26 2.49 -12.86
CA ALA A 66 -19.26 1.04 -12.67
C ALA A 66 -19.86 0.31 -13.89
N SER A 67 -21.00 0.78 -14.40
CA SER A 67 -21.65 0.14 -15.56
C SER A 67 -20.80 0.23 -16.83
N ALA A 68 -20.11 1.35 -17.04
CA ALA A 68 -19.21 1.54 -18.18
C ALA A 68 -17.95 0.67 -18.06
N TYR A 69 -17.29 0.68 -16.90
CA TYR A 69 -16.03 -0.06 -16.68
C TYR A 69 -16.22 -1.58 -16.76
N PHE A 70 -17.26 -2.10 -16.10
CA PHE A 70 -17.54 -3.54 -16.05
C PHE A 70 -18.38 -4.03 -17.25
N ALA A 71 -18.75 -3.11 -18.15
CA ALA A 71 -19.62 -3.37 -19.32
C ALA A 71 -20.90 -4.17 -18.97
N ASN A 72 -21.41 -4.01 -17.75
CA ASN A 72 -22.54 -4.81 -17.23
C ASN A 72 -23.48 -3.97 -16.35
N ARG A 73 -24.79 -4.14 -16.54
CA ARG A 73 -25.85 -3.47 -15.78
C ARG A 73 -26.25 -4.21 -14.50
N SER A 74 -26.01 -5.52 -14.41
CA SER A 74 -26.28 -6.34 -13.22
C SER A 74 -25.29 -6.03 -12.10
N GLN A 75 -25.82 -5.66 -10.92
CA GLN A 75 -25.01 -5.42 -9.74
C GLN A 75 -24.30 -6.70 -9.25
N ALA A 76 -24.96 -7.85 -9.35
CA ALA A 76 -24.38 -9.14 -8.95
C ALA A 76 -23.19 -9.52 -9.82
N ASP A 77 -23.24 -9.25 -11.12
CA ASP A 77 -22.14 -9.55 -12.03
C ASP A 77 -20.95 -8.62 -11.82
N ARG A 78 -21.20 -7.32 -11.60
CA ARG A 78 -20.13 -6.38 -11.24
C ARG A 78 -19.45 -6.78 -9.94
N LEU A 79 -20.21 -7.20 -8.94
CA LEU A 79 -19.65 -7.69 -7.68
C LEU A 79 -18.73 -8.91 -7.92
N ARG A 80 -19.18 -9.89 -8.72
CA ARG A 80 -18.35 -11.06 -9.09
C ARG A 80 -17.09 -10.68 -9.85
N GLN A 81 -17.17 -9.72 -10.75
CA GLN A 81 -15.98 -9.24 -11.47
C GLN A 81 -14.99 -8.54 -10.53
N VAL A 82 -15.46 -7.74 -9.57
CA VAL A 82 -14.59 -7.16 -8.54
C VAL A 82 -13.99 -8.23 -7.65
N GLU A 83 -14.75 -9.24 -7.22
CA GLU A 83 -14.22 -10.40 -6.49
C GLU A 83 -13.09 -11.08 -7.31
N GLY A 84 -13.27 -11.28 -8.62
CA GLY A 84 -12.25 -11.84 -9.50
C GLY A 84 -11.00 -10.95 -9.64
N LEU A 85 -11.16 -9.63 -9.64
CA LEU A 85 -10.00 -8.72 -9.59
C LEU A 85 -9.22 -8.86 -8.28
N LEU A 86 -9.90 -9.17 -7.17
CA LEU A 86 -9.26 -9.41 -5.88
C LEU A 86 -8.57 -10.77 -5.79
N ASP A 87 -8.77 -11.71 -6.73
CA ASP A 87 -8.05 -12.99 -6.79
C ASP A 87 -6.53 -12.80 -6.82
N CYS A 88 -6.04 -11.70 -7.40
CA CYS A 88 -4.60 -11.41 -7.42
C CYS A 88 -4.01 -11.22 -6.01
N LEU A 89 -4.83 -10.87 -5.02
CA LEU A 89 -4.40 -10.71 -3.63
C LEU A 89 -4.35 -12.05 -2.87
N ASP A 90 -4.82 -13.14 -3.45
CA ASP A 90 -4.65 -14.48 -2.89
C ASP A 90 -3.29 -15.09 -3.26
N ASP A 91 -2.58 -14.49 -4.22
CA ASP A 91 -1.27 -14.95 -4.69
C ASP A 91 -0.12 -14.38 -3.82
N ALA A 92 0.63 -15.27 -3.15
CA ALA A 92 1.73 -14.91 -2.28
C ALA A 92 2.91 -14.25 -3.02
N TYR A 93 3.16 -14.60 -4.29
CA TYR A 93 4.22 -14.02 -5.11
C TYR A 93 3.89 -12.59 -5.52
N LEU A 94 2.64 -12.34 -5.96
CA LEU A 94 2.17 -10.99 -6.26
C LEU A 94 2.21 -10.10 -5.03
N ASN A 95 1.72 -10.60 -3.90
CA ASN A 95 1.76 -9.89 -2.62
C ASN A 95 3.19 -9.56 -2.18
N LYS A 96 4.13 -10.49 -2.37
CA LYS A 96 5.55 -10.23 -2.07
C LYS A 96 6.05 -9.03 -2.87
N HIS A 97 5.89 -9.04 -4.20
CA HIS A 97 6.33 -7.94 -5.06
C HIS A 97 5.64 -6.63 -4.75
N LEU A 98 4.35 -6.64 -4.43
CA LEU A 98 3.62 -5.45 -4.01
C LEU A 98 4.26 -4.82 -2.76
N ILE A 99 4.60 -5.62 -1.76
CA ILE A 99 5.26 -5.11 -0.55
C ILE A 99 6.64 -4.55 -0.87
N PHE A 100 7.45 -5.23 -1.69
CA PHE A 100 8.76 -4.71 -2.10
C PHE A 100 8.63 -3.40 -2.86
N ALA A 101 7.67 -3.27 -3.78
CA ALA A 101 7.42 -2.03 -4.52
C ALA A 101 6.97 -0.88 -3.60
N ILE A 102 6.14 -1.15 -2.58
CA ILE A 102 5.75 -0.15 -1.59
C ILE A 102 6.96 0.31 -0.77
N VAL A 103 7.78 -0.63 -0.28
CA VAL A 103 8.99 -0.32 0.49
C VAL A 103 9.98 0.48 -0.36
N GLU A 104 10.23 0.06 -1.58
CA GLU A 104 11.06 0.78 -2.54
C GLU A 104 10.55 2.20 -2.78
N LEU A 105 9.24 2.37 -3.01
CA LEU A 105 8.64 3.68 -3.20
C LEU A 105 8.82 4.58 -1.96
N ILE A 106 8.68 4.03 -0.76
CA ILE A 106 8.95 4.77 0.48
C ILE A 106 10.43 5.17 0.56
N MET A 107 11.35 4.24 0.26
CA MET A 107 12.79 4.51 0.28
C MET A 107 13.18 5.60 -0.72
N LEU A 108 12.71 5.53 -1.96
CA LEU A 108 12.97 6.54 -2.99
C LEU A 108 12.32 7.89 -2.69
N ARG A 109 11.27 7.94 -1.85
CA ARG A 109 10.66 9.19 -1.40
C ARG A 109 11.42 9.82 -0.23
N LEU A 110 12.05 9.01 0.62
CA LEU A 110 12.81 9.47 1.78
C LEU A 110 14.26 9.80 1.42
N VAL A 111 14.87 9.01 0.53
CA VAL A 111 16.27 9.10 0.10
C VAL A 111 16.31 9.05 -1.42
N PRO A 112 15.95 10.15 -2.11
CA PRO A 112 15.84 10.18 -3.56
C PRO A 112 17.16 9.86 -4.28
N GLU A 113 18.31 10.09 -3.64
CA GLU A 113 19.64 9.81 -4.17
C GLU A 113 19.83 8.31 -4.53
N LEU A 114 19.12 7.42 -3.81
CA LEU A 114 19.11 5.98 -4.09
C LEU A 114 18.47 5.62 -5.43
N GLY A 115 17.65 6.50 -6.00
CA GLY A 115 17.05 6.30 -7.32
C GLY A 115 17.98 6.67 -8.47
N GLU A 116 19.03 7.45 -8.20
CA GLU A 116 19.98 7.93 -9.20
C GLU A 116 21.30 7.15 -9.15
N ARG A 117 21.73 6.75 -7.94
CA ARG A 117 23.03 6.13 -7.69
C ARG A 117 22.93 4.97 -6.72
N GLY A 118 23.75 3.95 -6.96
CA GLY A 118 23.86 2.81 -6.05
C GLY A 118 24.39 3.20 -4.67
N VAL A 119 23.95 2.49 -3.63
CA VAL A 119 24.34 2.72 -2.22
C VAL A 119 25.87 2.82 -2.06
N GLN A 120 26.64 1.95 -2.71
CA GLN A 120 28.10 1.95 -2.62
C GLN A 120 28.73 3.24 -3.16
N ALA A 121 28.29 3.72 -4.32
CA ALA A 121 28.77 4.96 -4.91
C ALA A 121 28.43 6.20 -4.08
N LEU A 122 27.35 6.15 -3.29
CA LEU A 122 26.99 7.23 -2.36
C LEU A 122 27.83 7.19 -1.07
N LEU A 123 28.15 5.99 -0.57
CA LEU A 123 29.00 5.81 0.60
C LEU A 123 30.44 6.27 0.31
N GLU A 124 31.00 5.90 -0.84
CA GLU A 124 32.35 6.29 -1.27
C GLU A 124 32.52 7.82 -1.35
N GLU A 125 31.53 8.55 -1.86
CA GLU A 125 31.58 10.02 -1.92
C GLU A 125 31.55 10.68 -0.52
N ARG A 126 30.91 10.04 0.46
CA ARG A 126 30.71 10.62 1.80
C ARG A 126 31.80 10.27 2.79
N LEU A 127 32.50 9.15 2.56
CA LEU A 127 33.54 8.62 3.44
C LEU A 127 34.96 8.78 2.88
N GLY A 128 35.10 9.15 1.60
CA GLY A 128 36.35 9.61 1.00
C GLY A 128 36.55 11.10 1.17
#